data_AF-A0A927S6P7-F1
#
_entry.id   AF-A0A927S6P7-F1
#
_cell.length_a   1.000
_cell.length_b   1.000
_cell.length_c   1.000
_cell.angle_alpha   90.00
_cell.angle_beta   90.00
_cell.angle_gamma   90.00
#
_symmetry.space_group_name_H-M   'P 1'
#
loop_
_entity.id
_entity.type
_entity.pdbx_description
1 polymer ?
#
loop_
_entity_poly.entity_id
_entity_poly.type
_entity_poly.pdbx_seq_one_letter_code
_entity_poly.pdbx_strand_id
1 'polypeptide(L)'
;EEVIYKQGQNIVVKGEGRITAGQIAMLSALGLLSNDSFDLNMYLGGGLLTLLVMLLFILLIKRKDFEVYENTLNTLLTCIIFTVTLGLCILARFVNAYLAPVALCAMLVTALVGSRTALLCSAALSVLVASLAAGGNEAFAEQMVLSMVIYMGTSTLAVWLMADKSTRLRALLTGLLMSAASALLLLAYNLMTSNDLSGTLRSSLWCLGGALLSTLLYIAIQPILELAFNLPTPLKLLELSNPNQPLLKRLLLEASGTYHHSIIVANLAEAAAEAIGANPLLARVGGYYHDVGKLKRPLFFRENQIGNVSGHDQADPEVSAAIITSHVRDGVALAKSYRLPQAVINIVSEHHGDTPVMFFYHKAVQQAGDREINIDDFRYEGHPPTTKESAIIMICDTIEAAVRTLKNPTPEDVENFIVKLVRGKLEDGQLSDAPLTLRDIDKICTACTTVLSGVFHERIEYPEMPEKKMRMHRPAANQEVQPEMTPDEKEIVLPDAPDAAPAVIPEPAVETKEAPLPEAPAKPAEAVKPESAPAPLSVLPVKEEQKNVDVVPPAADLAPVLPEITPPPAIAPVQVEDLLSVEQAAELAAEIDDEDIDIPESGDEE
;
A
#
# COMPACT_ATOMS: atom_id res chain seq x y z
N GLU A 1 56.66 44.64 19.85
CA GLU A 1 56.92 45.10 18.47
C GLU A 1 55.84 44.53 17.57
N GLU A 2 55.35 45.31 16.62
CA GLU A 2 54.35 44.88 15.65
C GLU A 2 55.02 43.89 14.68
N VAL A 3 54.54 42.65 14.63
CA VAL A 3 55.11 41.62 13.76
C VAL A 3 54.46 41.73 12.38
N ILE A 4 55.18 42.34 11.43
CA ILE A 4 54.70 42.57 10.06
C ILE A 4 55.18 41.41 9.16
N TYR A 5 54.23 40.65 8.61
CA TYR A 5 54.49 39.62 7.60
C TYR A 5 54.22 40.16 6.19
N LYS A 6 55.12 39.90 5.24
CA LYS A 6 54.89 40.26 3.83
C LYS A 6 54.01 39.21 3.15
N GLN A 7 53.20 39.65 2.18
CA GLN A 7 52.37 38.76 1.35
C GLN A 7 53.26 37.71 0.67
N GLY A 8 52.95 36.42 0.88
CA GLY A 8 53.73 35.28 0.37
C GLY A 8 54.79 34.72 1.31
N GLN A 9 54.96 35.27 2.52
CA GLN A 9 55.86 34.74 3.54
C GLN A 9 55.16 33.64 4.37
N ASN A 10 55.84 32.51 4.60
CA ASN A 10 55.32 31.44 5.45
C ASN A 10 55.23 31.94 6.91
N ILE A 11 54.04 31.86 7.50
CA ILE A 11 53.78 32.30 8.89
C ILE A 11 54.25 31.22 9.89
N VAL A 12 54.07 29.95 9.54
CA VAL A 12 54.54 28.77 10.31
C VAL A 12 55.05 27.72 9.32
N VAL A 13 56.23 27.15 9.58
CA VAL A 13 56.84 26.08 8.77
C VAL A 13 56.91 24.79 9.60
N LYS A 14 56.52 23.66 9.00
CA LYS A 14 56.50 22.36 9.68
C LYS A 14 57.93 21.95 10.08
N GLY A 15 58.19 21.90 11.39
CA GLY A 15 59.49 21.52 11.96
C GLY A 15 60.30 22.66 12.59
N GLU A 16 59.87 23.92 12.43
CA GLU A 16 60.53 25.06 13.08
C GLU A 16 59.91 25.37 14.45
N GLY A 17 60.46 24.74 15.50
CA GLY A 17 60.32 25.20 16.89
C GLY A 17 58.88 25.34 17.44
N ARG A 18 58.77 26.06 18.58
CA ARG A 18 57.48 26.36 19.22
C ARG A 18 56.85 27.60 18.58
N ILE A 19 55.56 27.52 18.29
CA ILE A 19 54.79 28.63 17.70
C ILE A 19 54.72 29.80 18.69
N THR A 20 55.05 30.99 18.22
CA THR A 20 55.08 32.22 19.02
C THR A 20 53.67 32.81 19.15
N ALA A 21 53.36 33.51 20.25
CA ALA A 21 52.04 34.15 20.44
C ALA A 21 51.64 35.10 19.30
N GLY A 22 52.60 35.79 18.67
CA GLY A 22 52.36 36.63 17.50
C GLY A 22 51.96 35.85 16.24
N GLN A 23 52.47 34.64 16.04
CA GLN A 23 52.08 33.78 14.91
C GLN A 23 50.66 33.23 15.10
N ILE A 24 50.27 32.89 16.32
CA ILE A 24 48.91 32.44 16.66
C ILE A 24 47.91 33.58 16.44
N ALA A 25 48.22 34.79 16.91
CA ALA A 25 47.35 35.96 16.71
C ALA A 25 47.17 36.29 15.22
N MET A 26 48.23 36.17 14.41
CA MET A 26 48.16 36.37 12.96
C MET A 26 47.33 35.27 12.26
N LEU A 27 47.53 34.00 12.63
CA LEU A 27 46.74 32.89 12.08
C LEU A 27 45.26 32.99 12.48
N SER A 28 44.97 33.51 13.68
CA SER A 28 43.61 33.81 14.14
C SER A 28 42.98 34.96 13.34
N ALA A 29 43.72 36.06 13.14
CA ALA A 29 43.26 37.20 12.35
C ALA A 29 43.03 36.85 10.86
N LEU A 30 43.78 35.89 10.33
CA LEU A 30 43.59 35.36 8.98
C LEU A 30 42.50 34.28 8.88
N GLY A 31 41.86 33.91 10.00
CA GLY A 31 40.82 32.87 10.03
C GLY A 31 41.34 31.47 9.69
N LEU A 32 42.65 31.23 9.81
CA LEU A 32 43.31 29.96 9.49
C LEU A 32 43.36 29.00 10.68
N LEU A 33 42.94 29.43 11.87
CA LEU A 33 42.76 28.59 13.04
C LEU A 33 41.32 28.10 13.10
N SER A 34 41.14 26.78 13.05
CA SER A 34 39.86 26.14 13.38
C SER A 34 39.59 26.30 14.87
N ASN A 35 38.72 27.24 15.24
CA ASN A 35 38.15 27.26 16.57
C ASN A 35 37.15 26.11 16.66
N ASP A 36 37.52 24.99 17.27
CA ASP A 36 36.65 23.82 17.56
C ASP A 36 35.55 24.13 18.61
N SER A 37 35.12 25.39 18.72
CA SER A 37 33.97 25.75 19.54
C SER A 37 32.70 25.42 18.78
N PHE A 38 31.85 24.55 19.35
CA PHE A 38 30.46 24.39 18.93
C PHE A 38 29.82 25.77 18.81
N ASP A 39 29.50 26.20 17.59
CA ASP A 39 28.87 27.49 17.35
C ASP A 39 27.40 27.42 17.76
N LEU A 40 27.17 27.54 19.08
CA LEU A 40 25.87 27.41 19.71
C LEU A 40 24.85 28.37 19.08
N ASN A 41 25.30 29.54 18.60
CA ASN A 41 24.45 30.52 17.94
C ASN A 41 23.98 30.04 16.56
N MET A 42 24.84 29.37 15.79
CA MET A 42 24.45 28.75 14.52
C MET A 42 23.38 27.67 14.73
N TYR A 43 23.54 26.81 15.74
CA TYR A 43 22.57 25.76 16.05
C TYR A 43 21.27 26.30 16.67
N LEU A 44 21.34 27.28 17.57
CA LEU A 44 20.17 27.98 18.12
C LEU A 44 19.39 28.71 17.02
N GLY A 45 20.09 29.43 16.12
CA GLY A 45 19.49 30.10 14.97
C GLY A 45 18.85 29.11 14.00
N GLY A 46 19.54 28.01 13.68
CA GLY A 46 19.01 26.93 12.85
C GLY A 46 17.78 26.26 13.46
N GLY A 47 17.81 26.00 14.77
CA GLY A 47 16.68 25.45 15.52
C GLY A 47 15.47 26.38 15.55
N LEU A 48 15.67 27.67 15.81
CA LEU A 48 14.61 28.69 15.77
C LEU A 48 14.02 28.82 14.37
N LEU A 49 14.85 28.85 13.33
CA LEU A 49 14.40 28.91 11.92
C LEU A 49 13.58 27.66 11.58
N THR A 50 14.01 26.49 12.01
CA THR A 50 13.28 25.22 11.80
C THR A 50 11.93 25.25 12.51
N LEU A 51 11.86 25.74 13.75
CA LEU A 51 10.62 25.89 14.49
C LEU A 51 9.66 26.87 13.79
N LEU A 52 10.15 28.02 13.33
CA LEU A 52 9.34 29.01 12.61
C LEU A 52 8.83 28.47 11.27
N VAL A 53 9.66 27.72 10.53
CA VAL A 53 9.28 27.08 9.27
C VAL A 53 8.25 25.97 9.52
N MET A 54 8.40 25.16 10.57
CA MET A 54 7.39 24.17 10.97
C MET A 54 6.07 24.84 11.41
N LEU A 55 6.14 25.95 12.14
CA LEU A 55 4.95 26.69 12.57
C LEU A 55 4.22 27.31 11.37
N LEU A 56 4.95 27.93 10.43
CA LEU A 56 4.40 28.41 9.17
C LEU A 56 3.76 27.27 8.37
N PHE A 57 4.42 26.11 8.32
CA PHE A 57 3.91 24.93 7.64
C PHE A 57 2.58 24.45 8.23
N ILE A 58 2.48 24.31 9.55
CA ILE A 58 1.23 23.95 10.25
C ILE A 58 0.12 24.98 9.96
N LEU A 59 0.45 26.27 9.97
CA LEU A 59 -0.52 27.34 9.66
C LEU A 59 -1.00 27.31 8.21
N LEU A 60 -0.12 26.93 7.26
CA LEU A 60 -0.47 26.83 5.84
C LEU A 60 -1.34 25.61 5.55
N ILE A 61 -1.04 24.44 6.13
CA ILE A 61 -1.92 23.25 6.03
C ILE A 61 -3.29 23.58 6.61
N LYS A 62 -3.34 24.19 7.81
CA LYS A 62 -4.60 24.56 8.47
C LYS A 62 -5.50 25.46 7.61
N ARG A 63 -4.92 26.28 6.72
CA ARG A 63 -5.68 27.21 5.86
C ARG A 63 -6.02 26.70 4.46
N LYS A 64 -5.18 25.86 3.86
CA LYS A 64 -5.32 25.48 2.43
C LYS A 64 -5.66 24.01 2.19
N ASP A 65 -5.31 23.11 3.11
CA ASP A 65 -5.54 21.67 2.98
C ASP A 65 -6.11 21.13 4.31
N PHE A 66 -7.31 21.63 4.67
CA PHE A 66 -8.03 21.29 5.91
C PHE A 66 -8.18 19.78 6.11
N GLU A 67 -8.40 19.01 5.03
CA GLU A 67 -8.52 17.54 5.04
C GLU A 67 -7.23 16.83 5.47
N VAL A 68 -6.04 17.36 5.13
CA VAL A 68 -4.75 16.76 5.55
C VAL A 68 -4.47 17.03 7.02
N TYR A 69 -4.92 18.17 7.54
CA TYR A 69 -4.80 18.55 8.94
C TYR A 69 -5.70 17.71 9.85
N GLU A 70 -6.92 17.39 9.44
CA GLU A 70 -7.82 16.55 10.22
C GLU A 70 -7.30 15.11 10.36
N ASN A 71 -6.61 14.61 9.33
CA ASN A 71 -5.98 13.30 9.42
C ASN A 71 -4.67 13.38 10.22
N THR A 72 -4.76 13.04 11.51
CA THR A 72 -3.62 13.00 12.45
C THR A 72 -2.48 12.11 11.93
N LEU A 73 -2.80 11.03 11.22
CA LEU A 73 -1.81 10.12 10.62
C LEU A 73 -0.99 10.81 9.53
N ASN A 74 -1.65 11.52 8.60
CA ASN A 74 -0.99 12.21 7.50
C ASN A 74 -0.11 13.35 8.00
N THR A 75 -0.57 14.07 9.02
CA THR A 75 0.22 15.12 9.68
C THR A 75 1.47 14.54 10.35
N LEU A 76 1.30 13.48 11.16
CA LEU A 76 2.42 12.79 11.82
C LEU A 76 3.43 12.23 10.80
N LEU A 77 2.94 11.57 9.74
CA LEU A 77 3.75 11.02 8.68
C LEU A 77 4.58 12.11 7.98
N THR A 78 3.95 13.24 7.67
CA THR A 78 4.63 14.39 7.06
C THR A 78 5.74 14.94 7.96
N CYS A 79 5.48 15.09 9.26
CA CYS A 79 6.48 15.54 10.23
C CYS A 79 7.67 14.57 10.33
N ILE A 80 7.42 13.26 10.30
CA ILE A 80 8.46 12.23 10.33
C ILE A 80 9.31 12.30 9.06
N ILE A 81 8.68 12.34 7.87
CA ILE A 81 9.38 12.45 6.58
C ILE A 81 10.26 13.71 6.55
N PHE A 82 9.72 14.85 7.00
CA PHE A 82 10.45 16.11 7.04
C PHE A 82 11.69 16.02 7.95
N THR A 83 11.53 15.48 9.16
CA THR A 83 12.60 15.37 10.16
C THR A 83 13.70 14.39 9.70
N VAL A 84 13.31 13.22 9.18
CA VAL A 84 14.24 12.22 8.66
C VAL A 84 15.02 12.79 7.46
N THR A 85 14.34 13.47 6.53
CA THR A 85 15.02 14.05 5.36
C THR A 85 15.97 15.18 5.78
N LEU A 86 15.57 16.03 6.73
CA LEU A 86 16.45 17.07 7.28
C LEU A 86 17.70 16.46 7.91
N GLY A 87 17.55 15.41 8.73
CA GLY A 87 18.67 14.67 9.29
C GLY A 87 19.61 14.14 8.21
N LEU A 88 19.08 13.45 7.19
CA LEU A 88 19.85 12.96 6.05
C LEU A 88 20.59 14.07 5.28
N CYS A 89 19.97 15.25 5.13
CA CYS A 89 20.61 16.42 4.52
C CYS A 89 21.79 16.94 5.37
N ILE A 90 21.64 16.97 6.70
CA ILE A 90 22.72 17.34 7.61
C ILE A 90 23.87 16.33 7.53
N LEU A 91 23.58 15.03 7.46
CA LEU A 91 24.61 14.00 7.27
C LEU A 91 25.34 14.15 5.93
N ALA A 92 24.60 14.34 4.83
CA ALA A 92 25.17 14.51 3.49
C ALA A 92 26.10 15.73 3.40
N ARG A 93 25.80 16.79 4.16
CA ARG A 93 26.64 18.00 4.22
C ARG A 93 28.08 17.71 4.65
N PHE A 94 28.31 16.76 5.56
CA PHE A 94 29.67 16.41 5.99
C PHE A 94 30.54 15.89 4.85
N VAL A 95 29.93 15.36 3.78
CA VAL A 95 30.62 14.95 2.54
C VAL A 95 30.67 16.12 1.57
N ASN A 96 29.50 16.66 1.19
CA ASN A 96 29.39 17.81 0.31
C ASN A 96 28.00 18.45 0.43
N ALA A 97 27.92 19.78 0.48
CA ALA A 97 26.64 20.50 0.55
C ALA A 97 25.69 20.14 -0.61
N TYR A 98 26.20 20.00 -1.83
CA TYR A 98 25.39 19.71 -3.03
C TYR A 98 24.85 18.27 -3.09
N LEU A 99 25.34 17.36 -2.22
CA LEU A 99 24.87 15.97 -2.14
C LEU A 99 23.56 15.82 -1.34
N ALA A 100 23.10 16.86 -0.65
CA ALA A 100 21.93 16.82 0.22
C ALA A 100 20.67 16.30 -0.51
N PRO A 101 20.02 15.22 -0.02
CA PRO A 101 18.89 14.60 -0.70
C PRO A 101 17.56 15.34 -0.43
N VAL A 102 17.49 16.64 -0.69
CA VAL A 102 16.32 17.48 -0.38
C VAL A 102 15.06 16.99 -1.11
N ALA A 103 15.22 16.53 -2.35
CA ALA A 103 14.10 16.06 -3.17
C ALA A 103 13.46 14.76 -2.65
N LEU A 104 14.12 14.01 -1.75
CA LEU A 104 13.53 12.86 -1.07
C LEU A 104 12.22 13.23 -0.38
N CYS A 105 12.19 14.37 0.31
CA CYS A 105 10.99 14.85 0.99
C CYS A 105 9.86 15.12 -0.01
N ALA A 106 10.17 15.73 -1.16
CA ALA A 106 9.19 16.00 -2.20
C ALA A 106 8.59 14.70 -2.75
N MET A 107 9.42 13.70 -3.04
CA MET A 107 8.97 12.40 -3.56
C MET A 107 8.13 11.63 -2.54
N LEU A 108 8.58 11.52 -1.29
CA LEU A 108 7.86 10.77 -0.24
C LEU A 108 6.52 11.43 0.11
N VAL A 109 6.47 12.75 0.30
CA VAL A 109 5.23 13.44 0.64
C VAL A 109 4.25 13.42 -0.55
N THR A 110 4.74 13.55 -1.79
CA THR A 110 3.87 13.43 -2.98
C THR A 110 3.24 12.05 -3.08
N ALA A 111 4.03 11.00 -2.82
CA ALA A 111 3.56 9.62 -2.95
C ALA A 111 2.60 9.20 -1.82
N LEU A 112 2.78 9.70 -0.59
CA LEU A 112 2.06 9.20 0.58
C LEU A 112 0.97 10.14 1.11
N VAL A 113 1.07 11.45 0.85
CA VAL A 113 0.17 12.45 1.45
C VAL A 113 -0.52 13.26 0.37
N GLY A 114 0.24 13.82 -0.57
CA GLY A 114 -0.29 14.59 -1.69
C GLY A 114 0.68 15.65 -2.21
N SER A 115 0.45 16.05 -3.47
CA SER A 115 1.32 16.97 -4.20
C SER A 115 1.36 18.38 -3.61
N ARG A 116 0.23 18.91 -3.11
CA ARG A 116 0.15 20.25 -2.51
C ARG A 116 1.01 20.36 -1.25
N THR A 117 0.85 19.42 -0.32
CA THR A 117 1.65 19.32 0.90
C THR A 117 3.14 19.13 0.59
N ALA A 118 3.46 18.35 -0.45
CA ALA A 118 4.84 18.12 -0.87
C ALA A 118 5.54 19.40 -1.38
N LEU A 119 4.85 20.25 -2.16
CA LEU A 119 5.40 21.55 -2.59
C LEU A 119 5.73 22.44 -1.40
N LEU A 120 4.83 22.52 -0.41
CA LEU A 120 5.05 23.31 0.79
C LEU A 120 6.22 22.77 1.63
N CYS A 121 6.26 21.45 1.89
CA CYS A 121 7.35 20.80 2.63
C CYS A 121 8.70 21.02 1.96
N SER A 122 8.76 20.81 0.65
CA SER A 122 10.01 20.87 -0.10
C SER A 122 10.54 22.28 -0.24
N ALA A 123 9.67 23.29 -0.37
CA ALA A 123 10.08 24.69 -0.33
C ALA A 123 10.67 25.06 1.03
N ALA A 124 9.99 24.69 2.12
CA ALA A 124 10.46 24.86 3.49
C ALA A 124 11.83 24.20 3.73
N LEU A 125 11.97 22.93 3.32
CA LEU A 125 13.20 22.18 3.48
C LEU A 125 14.34 22.75 2.62
N SER A 126 14.05 23.18 1.39
CA SER A 126 15.05 23.80 0.50
C SER A 126 15.65 25.06 1.11
N VAL A 127 14.82 25.93 1.71
CA VAL A 127 15.27 27.14 2.41
C VAL A 127 16.11 26.78 3.63
N LEU A 128 15.67 25.83 4.46
CA LEU A 128 16.41 25.41 5.65
C LEU A 128 17.77 24.80 5.30
N VAL A 129 17.81 23.86 4.38
CA VAL A 129 19.04 23.16 4.00
C VAL A 129 20.02 24.10 3.31
N ALA A 130 19.54 25.00 2.43
CA ALA A 130 20.38 26.02 1.81
C ALA A 130 20.95 27.00 2.85
N SER A 131 20.13 27.45 3.81
CA SER A 131 20.56 28.35 4.89
C SER A 131 21.59 27.69 5.81
N LEU A 132 21.40 26.40 6.11
CA LEU A 132 22.37 25.64 6.90
C LEU A 132 23.70 25.53 6.15
N ALA A 133 23.68 25.20 4.85
CA ALA A 133 24.89 25.03 4.04
C ALA A 133 25.80 26.28 4.04
N ALA A 134 25.22 27.48 4.21
CA ALA A 134 25.85 28.78 4.03
C ALA A 134 26.74 29.30 5.18
N GLY A 135 27.30 28.42 6.03
CA GLY A 135 27.97 28.78 7.30
C GLY A 135 28.67 30.16 7.35
N GLY A 136 28.15 31.06 8.18
CA GLY A 136 28.79 32.25 8.78
C GLY A 136 29.39 33.39 7.93
N ASN A 137 29.86 33.18 6.69
CA ASN A 137 30.71 34.14 5.95
C ASN A 137 30.11 34.68 4.64
N GLU A 138 30.58 35.84 4.14
CA GLU A 138 29.98 36.54 2.99
C GLU A 138 30.08 35.80 1.63
N ALA A 139 31.15 35.03 1.38
CA ALA A 139 31.27 34.20 0.17
C ALA A 139 30.23 33.06 0.10
N PHE A 140 29.49 32.83 1.19
CA PHE A 140 28.48 31.78 1.30
C PHE A 140 27.08 32.24 0.93
N ALA A 141 26.83 33.55 0.77
CA ALA A 141 25.54 34.06 0.30
C ALA A 141 25.24 33.59 -1.13
N GLU A 142 26.25 33.53 -2.01
CA GLU A 142 26.11 33.02 -3.38
C GLU A 142 25.79 31.52 -3.41
N GLN A 143 26.48 30.73 -2.59
CA GLN A 143 26.24 29.29 -2.46
C GLN A 143 24.84 29.00 -1.91
N MET A 144 24.37 29.80 -0.94
CA MET A 144 23.02 29.70 -0.39
C MET A 144 21.95 29.87 -1.48
N VAL A 145 22.05 30.95 -2.26
CA VAL A 145 21.06 31.26 -3.32
C VAL A 145 21.07 30.16 -4.37
N LEU A 146 22.25 29.70 -4.79
CA LEU A 146 22.38 28.63 -5.77
C LEU A 146 21.79 27.30 -5.28
N SER A 147 22.14 26.87 -4.06
CA SER A 147 21.60 25.67 -3.44
C SER A 147 20.08 25.75 -3.31
N MET A 148 19.54 26.91 -2.89
CA MET A 148 18.09 27.11 -2.79
C MET A 148 17.39 26.96 -4.15
N VAL A 149 17.92 27.57 -5.21
CA VAL A 149 17.34 27.47 -6.57
C VAL A 149 17.39 26.04 -7.08
N ILE A 150 18.51 25.33 -6.89
CA ILE A 150 18.65 23.93 -7.31
C ILE A 150 17.65 23.05 -6.56
N TYR A 151 17.66 23.08 -5.22
CA TYR A 151 16.80 22.20 -4.42
C TYR A 151 15.31 22.48 -4.65
N MET A 152 14.91 23.76 -4.74
CA MET A 152 13.53 24.12 -4.98
C MET A 152 13.10 23.73 -6.39
N GLY A 153 13.95 23.95 -7.40
CA GLY A 153 13.71 23.56 -8.79
C GLY A 153 13.56 22.04 -8.96
N THR A 154 14.52 21.27 -8.45
CA THR A 154 14.48 19.79 -8.54
C THR A 154 13.32 19.20 -7.76
N SER A 155 13.02 19.73 -6.58
CA SER A 155 11.90 19.24 -5.76
C SER A 155 10.55 19.53 -6.41
N THR A 156 10.36 20.73 -6.98
CA THR A 156 9.13 21.08 -7.70
C THR A 156 8.94 20.20 -8.92
N LEU A 157 10.01 19.93 -9.67
CA LEU A 157 9.99 19.00 -10.80
C LEU A 157 9.62 17.58 -10.36
N ALA A 158 10.13 17.12 -9.21
CA ALA A 158 9.80 15.82 -8.65
C ALA A 158 8.30 15.70 -8.34
N VAL A 159 7.73 16.72 -7.68
CA VAL A 159 6.29 16.75 -7.37
C VAL A 159 5.47 16.71 -8.66
N TRP A 160 5.82 17.53 -9.65
CA TRP A 160 5.07 17.61 -10.90
C TRP A 160 5.06 16.28 -11.67
N LEU A 161 6.21 15.60 -11.76
CA LEU A 161 6.31 14.31 -12.47
C LEU A 161 5.60 13.16 -11.73
N MET A 162 5.48 13.24 -10.41
CA MET A 162 4.92 12.18 -9.58
C MET A 162 3.45 12.42 -9.15
N ALA A 163 2.90 13.61 -9.40
CA ALA A 163 1.58 14.00 -8.92
C ALA A 163 0.44 13.04 -9.35
N ASP A 164 0.50 12.52 -10.57
CA ASP A 164 -0.60 11.70 -11.11
C ASP A 164 -0.49 10.21 -10.79
N LYS A 165 0.73 9.64 -10.82
CA LYS A 165 1.00 8.25 -10.39
C LYS A 165 2.45 8.10 -9.91
N SER A 166 2.63 7.61 -8.68
CA SER A 166 3.92 7.40 -8.02
C SER A 166 4.39 5.94 -8.14
N THR A 167 4.65 5.46 -9.37
CA THR A 167 5.22 4.11 -9.56
C THR A 167 6.74 4.11 -9.39
N ARG A 168 7.33 2.96 -9.02
CA ARG A 168 8.80 2.82 -8.88
C ARG A 168 9.55 3.21 -10.15
N LEU A 169 9.04 2.82 -11.32
CA LEU A 169 9.62 3.21 -12.62
C LEU A 169 9.56 4.73 -12.83
N ARG A 170 8.43 5.37 -12.51
CA ARG A 170 8.30 6.83 -12.59
C ARG A 170 9.23 7.53 -11.61
N ALA A 171 9.44 6.99 -10.40
CA ALA A 171 10.39 7.53 -9.45
C ALA A 171 11.83 7.49 -10.01
N LEU A 172 12.24 6.38 -10.64
CA LEU A 172 13.54 6.28 -11.32
C LEU A 172 13.70 7.30 -12.46
N LEU A 173 12.69 7.42 -13.33
CA LEU A 173 12.69 8.42 -14.41
C LEU A 173 12.73 9.85 -13.87
N THR A 174 11.99 10.11 -12.79
CA THR A 174 11.99 11.39 -12.08
C THR A 174 13.38 11.72 -11.54
N GLY A 175 14.06 10.75 -10.93
CA GLY A 175 15.44 10.89 -10.47
C GLY A 175 16.42 11.27 -11.58
N LEU A 176 16.32 10.62 -12.75
CA LEU A 176 17.15 10.94 -13.91
C LEU A 176 16.88 12.37 -14.44
N LEU A 177 15.60 12.76 -14.54
CA LEU A 177 15.20 14.09 -14.98
C LEU A 177 15.63 15.19 -14.00
N MET A 178 15.49 14.95 -12.70
CA MET A 178 15.98 15.84 -11.64
C MET A 178 17.49 15.99 -11.70
N SER A 179 18.21 14.89 -11.94
CA SER A 179 19.66 14.89 -12.11
C SER A 179 20.05 15.81 -13.27
N ALA A 180 19.46 15.62 -14.45
CA ALA A 180 19.67 16.48 -15.61
C ALA A 180 19.30 17.96 -15.34
N ALA A 181 18.17 18.20 -14.68
CA ALA A 181 17.72 19.55 -14.33
C ALA A 181 18.69 20.24 -13.36
N SER A 182 19.21 19.53 -12.36
CA SER A 182 20.18 20.06 -11.39
C SER A 182 21.48 20.49 -12.08
N ALA A 183 21.97 19.69 -13.04
CA ALA A 183 23.16 20.01 -13.83
C ALA A 183 22.92 21.21 -14.75
N LEU A 184 21.72 21.31 -15.37
CA LEU A 184 21.36 22.41 -16.25
C LEU A 184 21.21 23.73 -15.47
N LEU A 185 20.58 23.71 -14.30
CA LEU A 185 20.46 24.88 -13.42
C LEU A 185 21.83 25.38 -12.97
N LEU A 186 22.72 24.46 -12.59
CA LEU A 186 24.08 24.80 -12.20
C LEU A 186 24.90 25.34 -13.38
N LEU A 187 24.76 24.77 -14.58
CA LEU A 187 25.41 25.29 -15.78
C LEU A 187 24.93 26.71 -16.12
N ALA A 188 23.62 26.94 -16.07
CA ALA A 188 23.03 28.26 -16.32
C ALA A 188 23.56 29.31 -15.33
N TYR A 189 23.68 28.95 -14.05
CA TYR A 189 24.27 29.83 -13.03
C TYR A 189 25.74 30.15 -13.31
N ASN A 190 26.54 29.15 -13.67
CA ASN A 190 27.97 29.35 -13.93
C ASN A 190 28.22 30.21 -15.18
N LEU A 191 27.38 30.08 -16.22
CA LEU A 191 27.42 30.98 -17.38
C LEU A 191 27.13 32.44 -16.98
N MET A 192 26.24 32.66 -16.02
CA MET A 192 25.89 33.99 -15.55
C MET A 192 27.00 34.64 -14.70
N THR A 193 27.78 33.84 -13.99
CA THR A 193 28.80 34.29 -13.02
C THR A 193 30.24 34.21 -13.55
N SER A 194 30.46 33.70 -14.77
CA SER A 194 31.79 33.53 -15.38
C SER A 194 32.77 32.70 -14.52
N ASN A 195 32.24 31.73 -13.79
CA ASN A 195 33.04 30.81 -12.96
C ASN A 195 33.85 29.82 -13.80
N ASP A 196 34.92 29.25 -13.20
CA ASP A 196 35.73 28.24 -13.85
C ASP A 196 34.93 26.96 -14.19
N LEU A 197 35.12 26.47 -15.42
CA LEU A 197 34.40 25.32 -15.96
C LEU A 197 34.77 24.02 -15.24
N SER A 198 36.00 23.92 -14.73
CA SER A 198 36.48 22.71 -14.02
C SER A 198 35.82 22.52 -12.66
N GLY A 199 35.65 23.61 -11.88
CA GLY A 199 34.93 23.60 -10.60
C GLY A 199 33.42 23.36 -10.77
N THR A 200 32.87 23.85 -11.88
CA THR A 200 31.47 23.63 -12.27
C THR A 200 31.18 22.15 -12.49
N LEU A 201 31.99 21.44 -13.29
CA LEU A 201 31.79 20.02 -13.59
C LEU A 201 31.82 19.16 -12.32
N ARG A 202 32.75 19.45 -11.39
CA ARG A 202 32.81 18.74 -10.10
C ARG A 202 31.55 18.97 -9.26
N SER A 203 31.07 20.20 -9.19
CA SER A 203 29.86 20.55 -8.44
C SER A 203 28.61 19.92 -9.07
N SER A 204 28.55 19.84 -10.40
CA SER A 204 27.48 19.15 -11.13
C SER A 204 27.43 17.67 -10.79
N LEU A 205 28.57 16.99 -10.67
CA LEU A 205 28.61 15.58 -10.25
C LEU A 205 28.04 15.36 -8.85
N TRP A 206 28.28 16.29 -7.91
CA TRP A 206 27.67 16.22 -6.58
C TRP A 206 26.16 16.45 -6.60
N CYS A 207 25.67 17.42 -7.38
CA CYS A 207 24.23 17.65 -7.56
C CYS A 207 23.53 16.44 -8.21
N LEU A 208 24.14 15.86 -9.25
CA LEU A 208 23.68 14.62 -9.88
C LEU A 208 23.59 13.49 -8.86
N GLY A 209 24.65 13.32 -8.06
CA GLY A 209 24.70 12.36 -6.97
C GLY A 209 23.58 12.57 -5.95
N GLY A 210 23.28 13.81 -5.56
CA GLY A 210 22.22 14.14 -4.60
C GLY A 210 20.81 13.82 -5.10
N ALA A 211 20.53 14.09 -6.38
CA ALA A 211 19.26 13.75 -7.02
C ALA A 211 19.06 12.24 -7.17
N LEU A 212 20.10 11.52 -7.59
CA LEU A 212 20.08 10.05 -7.65
C LEU A 212 19.96 9.43 -6.26
N LEU A 213 20.71 9.93 -5.27
CA LEU A 213 20.63 9.48 -3.89
C LEU A 213 19.23 9.67 -3.31
N SER A 214 18.59 10.82 -3.57
CA SER A 214 17.19 11.07 -3.18
C SER A 214 16.25 10.00 -3.73
N THR A 215 16.46 9.61 -4.98
CA THR A 215 15.63 8.59 -5.67
C THR A 215 15.86 7.20 -5.10
N LEU A 216 17.11 6.82 -4.84
CA LEU A 216 17.46 5.54 -4.23
C LEU A 216 16.88 5.42 -2.82
N LEU A 217 17.03 6.48 -2.01
CA LEU A 217 16.46 6.54 -0.66
C LEU A 217 14.93 6.48 -0.69
N TYR A 218 14.28 7.13 -1.67
CA TYR A 218 12.82 7.03 -1.84
C TYR A 218 12.38 5.58 -2.07
N ILE A 219 13.04 4.86 -2.99
CA ILE A 219 12.68 3.46 -3.31
C ILE A 219 12.86 2.55 -2.09
N ALA A 220 13.87 2.82 -1.25
CA ALA A 220 14.15 2.03 -0.05
C ALA A 220 13.20 2.36 1.13
N ILE A 221 12.93 3.66 1.36
CA ILE A 221 12.20 4.13 2.53
C ILE A 221 10.68 4.06 2.33
N GLN A 222 10.18 4.29 1.10
CA GLN A 222 8.74 4.31 0.83
C GLN A 222 8.04 3.03 1.32
N PRO A 223 8.47 1.79 0.99
CA PRO A 223 7.78 0.58 1.42
C PRO A 223 7.80 0.39 2.94
N ILE A 224 8.85 0.86 3.61
CA ILE A 224 8.98 0.77 5.08
C ILE A 224 7.93 1.68 5.73
N LEU A 225 7.75 2.90 5.22
CA LEU A 225 6.70 3.81 5.69
C LEU A 225 5.30 3.26 5.40
N GLU A 226 5.08 2.69 4.21
CA GLU A 226 3.80 2.06 3.88
C GLU A 226 3.42 0.93 4.85
N LEU A 227 4.40 0.09 5.21
CA LEU A 227 4.20 -1.00 6.16
C LEU A 227 4.02 -0.48 7.60
N ALA A 228 4.86 0.47 8.03
CA ALA A 228 4.83 1.00 9.40
C ALA A 228 3.52 1.76 9.70
N PHE A 229 2.96 2.45 8.71
CA PHE A 229 1.72 3.23 8.84
C PHE A 229 0.49 2.52 8.27
N ASN A 230 0.65 1.27 7.79
CA ASN A 230 -0.41 0.43 7.21
C ASN A 230 -1.26 1.17 6.16
N LEU A 231 -0.59 1.83 5.22
CA LEU A 231 -1.24 2.67 4.21
C LEU A 231 -1.92 1.79 3.12
N PRO A 232 -3.07 2.23 2.56
CA PRO A 232 -3.79 1.50 1.52
C PRO A 232 -3.12 1.65 0.16
N THR A 233 -1.88 1.18 0.02
CA THR A 233 -1.13 1.32 -1.23
C THR A 233 -1.59 0.30 -2.27
N PRO A 234 -1.38 0.56 -3.58
CA PRO A 234 -1.85 -0.35 -4.62
C PRO A 234 -1.37 -1.80 -4.43
N LEU A 235 -0.13 -1.99 -3.99
CA LEU A 235 0.40 -3.33 -3.71
C LEU A 235 -0.33 -3.99 -2.54
N LYS A 236 -0.55 -3.26 -1.44
CA LYS A 236 -1.26 -3.78 -0.26
C LYS A 236 -2.71 -4.10 -0.59
N LEU A 237 -3.39 -3.25 -1.35
CA LEU A 237 -4.77 -3.49 -1.77
C LEU A 237 -4.87 -4.67 -2.74
N LEU A 238 -3.91 -4.85 -3.66
CA LEU A 238 -3.83 -6.05 -4.49
C LEU A 238 -3.62 -7.31 -3.64
N GLU A 239 -2.76 -7.26 -2.63
CA GLU A 239 -2.58 -8.37 -1.67
C GLU A 239 -3.90 -8.70 -0.96
N LEU A 240 -4.65 -7.69 -0.51
CA LEU A 240 -5.94 -7.85 0.15
C LEU A 240 -7.06 -8.33 -0.78
N SER A 241 -6.92 -8.12 -2.09
CA SER A 241 -7.85 -8.61 -3.11
C SER A 241 -7.72 -10.12 -3.38
N ASN A 242 -6.66 -10.75 -2.87
CA ASN A 242 -6.45 -12.18 -3.04
C ASN A 242 -7.48 -12.99 -2.21
N PRO A 243 -8.28 -13.87 -2.82
CA PRO A 243 -9.29 -14.68 -2.11
C PRO A 243 -8.70 -15.62 -1.06
N ASN A 244 -7.40 -15.92 -1.13
CA ASN A 244 -6.71 -16.75 -0.15
C ASN A 244 -6.34 -16.01 1.14
N GLN A 245 -6.62 -14.70 1.23
CA GLN A 245 -6.45 -13.95 2.47
C GLN A 245 -7.24 -14.61 3.61
N PRO A 246 -6.65 -14.84 4.80
CA PRO A 246 -7.28 -15.63 5.85
C PRO A 246 -8.69 -15.16 6.25
N LEU A 247 -8.91 -13.85 6.36
CA LEU A 247 -10.22 -13.29 6.72
C LEU A 247 -11.25 -13.48 5.60
N LEU A 248 -10.85 -13.27 4.34
CA LEU A 248 -11.73 -13.43 3.18
C LEU A 248 -12.06 -14.90 2.92
N LYS A 249 -11.10 -15.81 3.13
CA LYS A 249 -11.30 -17.26 3.09
C LYS A 249 -12.27 -17.72 4.18
N ARG A 250 -12.20 -17.15 5.39
CA ARG A 250 -13.19 -17.40 6.44
C ARG A 250 -14.58 -16.92 6.03
N LEU A 251 -14.70 -15.73 5.45
CA LEU A 251 -15.98 -15.23 4.94
C LEU A 251 -16.58 -16.19 3.91
N LEU A 252 -15.78 -16.69 2.97
CA LEU A 252 -16.20 -17.68 1.99
C LEU A 252 -16.72 -18.99 2.62
N LEU A 253 -16.05 -19.50 3.65
CA LEU A 253 -16.36 -20.81 4.25
C LEU A 253 -17.49 -20.75 5.29
N GLU A 254 -17.50 -19.71 6.13
CA GLU A 254 -18.42 -19.57 7.27
C GLU A 254 -19.70 -18.78 6.91
N ALA A 255 -19.63 -17.89 5.90
CA ALA A 255 -20.72 -16.99 5.50
C ALA A 255 -20.75 -16.79 3.96
N SER A 256 -20.89 -17.89 3.22
CA SER A 256 -20.77 -17.91 1.76
C SER A 256 -21.74 -16.97 1.03
N GLY A 257 -22.95 -16.78 1.56
CA GLY A 257 -23.92 -15.84 1.02
C GLY A 257 -23.45 -14.39 1.10
N THR A 258 -22.93 -13.99 2.26
CA THR A 258 -22.30 -12.68 2.46
C THR A 258 -21.05 -12.53 1.59
N TYR A 259 -20.25 -13.58 1.42
CA TYR A 259 -19.11 -13.55 0.49
C TYR A 259 -19.56 -13.23 -0.94
N HIS A 260 -20.56 -13.95 -1.47
CA HIS A 260 -21.06 -13.70 -2.83
C HIS A 260 -21.63 -12.30 -3.00
N HIS A 261 -22.40 -11.82 -2.03
CA HIS A 261 -22.86 -10.44 -1.97
C HIS A 261 -21.69 -9.44 -2.03
N SER A 262 -20.67 -9.65 -1.19
CA SER A 262 -19.48 -8.78 -1.12
C SER A 262 -18.70 -8.72 -2.44
N ILE A 263 -18.63 -9.83 -3.19
CA ILE A 263 -18.00 -9.85 -4.53
C ILE A 263 -18.79 -8.99 -5.53
N ILE A 264 -20.12 -9.06 -5.51
CA ILE A 264 -20.97 -8.26 -6.41
C ILE A 264 -20.85 -6.78 -6.07
N VAL A 265 -20.95 -6.43 -4.78
CA VAL A 265 -20.76 -5.06 -4.28
C VAL A 265 -19.38 -4.52 -4.68
N ALA A 266 -18.32 -5.31 -4.52
CA ALA A 266 -16.97 -4.92 -4.92
C ALA A 266 -16.86 -4.61 -6.42
N ASN A 267 -17.48 -5.41 -7.29
CA ASN A 267 -17.49 -5.16 -8.74
C ASN A 267 -18.27 -3.90 -9.11
N LEU A 268 -19.41 -3.66 -8.46
CA LEU A 268 -20.19 -2.42 -8.63
C LEU A 268 -19.38 -1.21 -8.18
N ALA A 269 -18.75 -1.31 -7.01
CA ALA A 269 -17.98 -0.23 -6.41
C ALA A 269 -16.73 0.12 -7.22
N GLU A 270 -16.03 -0.88 -7.77
CA GLU A 270 -14.89 -0.68 -8.67
C GLU A 270 -15.28 0.12 -9.91
N ALA A 271 -16.36 -0.29 -10.59
CA ALA A 271 -16.86 0.40 -11.79
C ALA A 271 -17.35 1.83 -11.48
N ALA A 272 -18.06 2.01 -10.37
CA ALA A 272 -18.54 3.31 -9.91
C ALA A 272 -17.37 4.26 -9.57
N ALA A 273 -16.35 3.76 -8.87
CA ALA A 273 -15.17 4.52 -8.52
C ALA A 273 -14.37 4.95 -9.76
N GLU A 274 -14.22 4.05 -10.74
CA GLU A 274 -13.55 4.36 -12.02
C GLU A 274 -14.29 5.48 -12.79
N ALA A 275 -15.63 5.43 -12.83
CA ALA A 275 -16.45 6.42 -13.55
C ALA A 275 -16.31 7.86 -13.03
N ILE A 276 -16.00 8.03 -11.73
CA ILE A 276 -15.86 9.34 -11.08
C ILE A 276 -14.41 9.73 -10.79
N GLY A 277 -13.44 8.86 -11.10
CA GLY A 277 -12.03 9.07 -10.80
C GLY A 277 -11.69 8.99 -9.30
N ALA A 278 -12.44 8.20 -8.53
CA ALA A 278 -12.06 7.77 -7.18
C ALA A 278 -11.03 6.62 -7.26
N ASN A 279 -10.61 6.03 -6.15
CA ASN A 279 -9.70 4.90 -6.12
C ASN A 279 -10.46 3.56 -6.33
N PRO A 280 -10.44 2.96 -7.55
CA PRO A 280 -11.22 1.77 -7.85
C PRO A 280 -10.77 0.54 -7.06
N LEU A 281 -9.47 0.42 -6.81
CA LEU A 281 -8.91 -0.72 -6.10
C LEU A 281 -9.25 -0.66 -4.60
N LEU A 282 -9.25 0.54 -4.00
CA LEU A 282 -9.71 0.72 -2.61
C LEU A 282 -11.20 0.44 -2.49
N ALA A 283 -12.02 0.91 -3.43
CA ALA A 283 -13.45 0.60 -3.45
C ALA A 283 -13.68 -0.92 -3.57
N ARG A 284 -13.01 -1.60 -4.50
CA ARG A 284 -13.10 -3.05 -4.66
C ARG A 284 -12.75 -3.81 -3.37
N VAL A 285 -11.62 -3.48 -2.75
CA VAL A 285 -11.21 -4.09 -1.47
C VAL A 285 -12.18 -3.73 -0.36
N GLY A 286 -12.65 -2.48 -0.29
CA GLY A 286 -13.71 -2.06 0.61
C GLY A 286 -14.94 -2.96 0.52
N GLY A 287 -15.39 -3.25 -0.70
CA GLY A 287 -16.50 -4.17 -0.96
C GLY A 287 -16.26 -5.59 -0.46
N TYR A 288 -15.04 -6.12 -0.57
CA TYR A 288 -14.71 -7.46 -0.05
C TYR A 288 -14.80 -7.56 1.47
N TYR A 289 -14.47 -6.47 2.19
CA TYR A 289 -14.34 -6.52 3.64
C TYR A 289 -15.48 -5.81 4.39
N HIS A 290 -16.35 -5.02 3.74
CA HIS A 290 -17.35 -4.18 4.42
C HIS A 290 -18.22 -4.97 5.41
N ASP A 291 -18.51 -6.23 5.07
CA ASP A 291 -19.47 -7.08 5.75
C ASP A 291 -18.85 -8.18 6.63
N VAL A 292 -17.53 -8.16 6.86
CA VAL A 292 -16.82 -9.24 7.57
C VAL A 292 -17.28 -9.44 9.02
N GLY A 293 -17.95 -8.44 9.62
CA GLY A 293 -18.55 -8.60 10.94
C GLY A 293 -19.67 -9.63 11.01
N LYS A 294 -20.33 -9.93 9.88
CA LYS A 294 -21.36 -10.96 9.79
C LYS A 294 -20.82 -12.36 10.14
N LEU A 295 -19.50 -12.58 10.05
CA LEU A 295 -18.82 -13.79 10.54
C LEU A 295 -19.13 -14.13 12.00
N LYS A 296 -19.44 -13.14 12.83
CA LYS A 296 -19.73 -13.39 14.24
C LYS A 296 -21.02 -14.19 14.43
N ARG A 297 -22.03 -13.95 13.58
CA ARG A 297 -23.37 -14.55 13.66
C ARG A 297 -23.98 -14.77 12.26
N PRO A 298 -23.39 -15.63 11.39
CA PRO A 298 -23.77 -15.70 9.97
C PRO A 298 -25.25 -15.99 9.73
N LEU A 299 -25.84 -16.92 10.51
CA LEU A 299 -27.22 -17.40 10.34
C LEU A 299 -28.31 -16.34 10.63
N PHE A 300 -27.94 -15.21 11.24
CA PHE A 300 -28.87 -14.09 11.44
C PHE A 300 -29.01 -13.21 10.18
N PHE A 301 -28.13 -13.36 9.20
CA PHE A 301 -28.19 -12.61 7.95
C PHE A 301 -28.87 -13.45 6.85
N ARG A 302 -29.88 -12.87 6.20
CA ARG A 302 -30.79 -13.57 5.27
C ARG A 302 -30.05 -14.28 4.14
N GLU A 303 -28.98 -13.68 3.64
CA GLU A 303 -28.17 -14.24 2.55
C GLU A 303 -27.44 -15.54 2.92
N ASN A 304 -27.22 -15.81 4.21
CA ASN A 304 -26.55 -17.02 4.70
C ASN A 304 -27.53 -18.07 5.27
N GLN A 305 -28.82 -17.78 5.30
CA GLN A 305 -29.81 -18.69 5.84
C GLN A 305 -30.03 -19.87 4.88
N ILE A 306 -29.93 -21.09 5.42
CA ILE A 306 -30.21 -22.32 4.70
C ILE A 306 -31.66 -22.73 5.00
N GLY A 307 -32.54 -22.61 4.00
CA GLY A 307 -33.98 -22.82 4.16
C GLY A 307 -34.74 -21.54 4.53
N ASN A 308 -35.98 -21.70 5.01
CA ASN A 308 -36.90 -20.58 5.28
C ASN A 308 -37.06 -20.24 6.79
N VAL A 309 -36.17 -20.72 7.65
CA VAL A 309 -36.24 -20.46 9.11
C VAL A 309 -35.27 -19.34 9.44
N SER A 310 -35.79 -18.19 9.90
CA SER A 310 -34.96 -17.05 10.27
C SER A 310 -34.65 -17.07 11.75
N GLY A 311 -33.39 -16.81 12.11
CA GLY A 311 -32.97 -16.58 13.50
C GLY A 311 -33.70 -15.40 14.18
N HIS A 312 -34.39 -14.57 13.39
CA HIS A 312 -35.19 -13.42 13.86
C HIS A 312 -36.68 -13.73 14.07
N ASP A 313 -37.17 -14.92 13.73
CA ASP A 313 -38.60 -15.23 13.81
C ASP A 313 -39.10 -15.28 15.26
N GLN A 314 -38.26 -15.72 16.19
CA GLN A 314 -38.56 -15.83 17.62
C GLN A 314 -37.92 -14.73 18.47
N ALA A 315 -37.17 -13.80 17.86
CA ALA A 315 -36.47 -12.74 18.57
C ALA A 315 -37.30 -11.45 18.62
N ASP A 316 -37.17 -10.72 19.74
CA ASP A 316 -37.72 -9.38 19.86
C ASP A 316 -37.12 -8.46 18.77
N PRO A 317 -37.90 -7.52 18.21
CA PRO A 317 -37.40 -6.62 17.16
C PRO A 317 -36.18 -5.81 17.58
N GLU A 318 -36.13 -5.34 18.83
CA GLU A 318 -35.00 -4.60 19.40
C GLU A 318 -33.73 -5.47 19.44
N VAL A 319 -33.86 -6.74 19.85
CA VAL A 319 -32.75 -7.70 19.88
C VAL A 319 -32.27 -8.01 18.45
N SER A 320 -33.21 -8.15 17.52
CA SER A 320 -32.89 -8.38 16.11
C SER A 320 -32.14 -7.20 15.49
N ALA A 321 -32.59 -5.98 15.79
CA ALA A 321 -31.92 -4.74 15.37
C ALA A 321 -30.52 -4.63 15.98
N ALA A 322 -30.35 -4.97 17.27
CA ALA A 322 -29.04 -4.99 17.92
C ALA A 322 -28.07 -6.02 17.30
N ILE A 323 -28.57 -7.21 16.95
CA ILE A 323 -27.76 -8.23 16.26
C ILE A 323 -27.31 -7.72 14.89
N ILE A 324 -28.22 -7.14 14.12
CA ILE A 324 -27.89 -6.61 12.79
C ILE A 324 -26.91 -5.46 12.92
N THR A 325 -27.21 -4.42 13.70
CA THR A 325 -26.33 -3.24 13.84
C THR A 325 -24.95 -3.58 14.39
N SER A 326 -24.82 -4.62 15.23
CA SER A 326 -23.54 -5.05 15.80
C SER A 326 -22.51 -5.52 14.76
N HIS A 327 -22.91 -5.93 13.55
CA HIS A 327 -21.95 -6.41 12.55
C HIS A 327 -20.94 -5.33 12.14
N VAL A 328 -21.32 -4.06 12.16
CA VAL A 328 -20.39 -2.96 11.87
C VAL A 328 -19.27 -2.93 12.92
N ARG A 329 -19.64 -2.98 14.21
CA ARG A 329 -18.70 -2.97 15.34
C ARG A 329 -17.82 -4.23 15.36
N ASP A 330 -18.43 -5.39 15.17
CA ASP A 330 -17.74 -6.68 15.09
C ASP A 330 -16.78 -6.72 13.88
N GLY A 331 -17.19 -6.14 12.75
CA GLY A 331 -16.39 -6.00 11.53
C GLY A 331 -15.17 -5.12 11.73
N VAL A 332 -15.33 -3.96 12.39
CA VAL A 332 -14.21 -3.09 12.76
C VAL A 332 -13.21 -3.79 13.68
N ALA A 333 -13.71 -4.56 14.67
CA ALA A 333 -12.85 -5.32 15.58
C ALA A 333 -12.04 -6.39 14.84
N LEU A 334 -12.68 -7.14 13.93
CA LEU A 334 -12.00 -8.12 13.07
C LEU A 334 -11.00 -7.44 12.13
N ALA A 335 -11.40 -6.37 11.44
CA ALA A 335 -10.53 -5.65 10.53
C ALA A 335 -9.25 -5.14 11.24
N LYS A 336 -9.38 -4.67 12.49
CA LYS A 336 -8.23 -4.29 13.33
C LYS A 336 -7.37 -5.49 13.74
N SER A 337 -7.97 -6.62 14.13
CA SER A 337 -7.20 -7.81 14.52
C SER A 337 -6.40 -8.40 13.35
N TYR A 338 -6.92 -8.30 12.14
CA TYR A 338 -6.24 -8.70 10.90
C TYR A 338 -5.35 -7.60 10.30
N ARG A 339 -5.15 -6.47 11.01
CA ARG A 339 -4.31 -5.34 10.58
C ARG A 339 -4.67 -4.82 9.19
N LEU A 340 -5.96 -4.70 8.88
CA LEU A 340 -6.39 -4.06 7.64
C LEU A 340 -6.04 -2.56 7.65
N PRO A 341 -5.73 -1.95 6.48
CA PRO A 341 -5.48 -0.52 6.38
C PRO A 341 -6.64 0.32 6.93
N GLN A 342 -6.34 1.47 7.53
CA GLN A 342 -7.35 2.32 8.16
C GLN A 342 -8.47 2.74 7.20
N ALA A 343 -8.15 2.96 5.91
CA ALA A 343 -9.16 3.28 4.90
C ALA A 343 -10.20 2.16 4.71
N VAL A 344 -9.78 0.89 4.77
CA VAL A 344 -10.70 -0.27 4.69
C VAL A 344 -11.51 -0.38 5.98
N ILE A 345 -10.89 -0.15 7.15
CA ILE A 345 -11.59 -0.13 8.44
C ILE A 345 -12.67 0.96 8.45
N ASN A 346 -12.38 2.15 7.89
CA ASN A 346 -13.34 3.25 7.78
C ASN A 346 -14.53 2.85 6.91
N ILE A 347 -14.29 2.22 5.76
CA ILE A 347 -15.37 1.69 4.91
C ILE A 347 -16.26 0.71 5.68
N VAL A 348 -15.66 -0.22 6.43
CA VAL A 348 -16.40 -1.17 7.29
C VAL A 348 -17.25 -0.41 8.31
N SER A 349 -16.75 0.67 8.93
CA SER A 349 -17.53 1.44 9.90
C SER A 349 -18.60 2.35 9.29
N GLU A 350 -18.39 2.83 8.07
CA GLU A 350 -19.19 3.90 7.45
C GLU A 350 -20.23 3.40 6.44
N HIS A 351 -20.13 2.16 5.95
CA HIS A 351 -20.96 1.69 4.82
C HIS A 351 -22.47 1.73 5.06
N HIS A 352 -22.92 1.73 6.32
CA HIS A 352 -24.33 1.94 6.67
C HIS A 352 -24.64 3.32 7.28
N GLY A 353 -23.62 4.16 7.53
CA GLY A 353 -23.80 5.44 8.20
C GLY A 353 -24.46 5.29 9.56
N ASP A 354 -25.42 6.17 9.86
CA ASP A 354 -26.30 6.13 11.03
C ASP A 354 -27.74 5.72 10.67
N THR A 355 -27.90 4.97 9.57
CA THR A 355 -29.23 4.63 9.05
C THR A 355 -30.04 3.73 9.99
N PRO A 356 -31.38 3.86 10.05
CA PRO A 356 -32.21 2.99 10.86
C PRO A 356 -32.49 1.65 10.16
N VAL A 357 -32.51 0.56 10.92
CA VAL A 357 -32.96 -0.76 10.45
C VAL A 357 -34.49 -0.79 10.41
N MET A 358 -35.06 -0.17 9.37
CA MET A 358 -36.50 0.14 9.25
C MET A 358 -37.43 -1.06 9.39
N PHE A 359 -37.03 -2.25 8.92
CA PHE A 359 -37.87 -3.44 9.02
C PHE A 359 -38.21 -3.80 10.47
N PHE A 360 -37.20 -3.82 11.35
CA PHE A 360 -37.41 -4.15 12.77
C PHE A 360 -38.03 -3.00 13.54
N TYR A 361 -37.73 -1.75 13.17
CA TYR A 361 -38.43 -0.59 13.73
C TYR A 361 -39.95 -0.67 13.47
N HIS A 362 -40.36 -0.92 12.22
CA HIS A 362 -41.78 -1.09 11.89
C HIS A 362 -42.41 -2.29 12.60
N LYS A 363 -41.69 -3.41 12.73
CA LYS A 363 -42.16 -4.58 13.48
C LYS A 363 -42.36 -4.24 14.96
N ALA A 364 -41.45 -3.48 15.56
CA ALA A 364 -41.55 -3.01 16.94
C ALA A 364 -42.76 -2.11 17.14
N VAL A 365 -42.94 -1.09 16.29
CA VAL A 365 -44.09 -0.17 16.34
C VAL A 365 -45.43 -0.93 16.24
N GLN A 366 -45.51 -1.96 15.38
CA GLN A 366 -46.71 -2.79 15.25
C GLN A 366 -46.98 -3.65 16.50
N GLN A 367 -45.94 -4.10 17.20
CA GLN A 367 -46.06 -4.92 18.41
C GLN A 367 -46.25 -4.08 19.69
N ALA A 368 -45.80 -2.82 19.69
CA ALA A 368 -45.77 -1.94 20.84
C ALA A 368 -47.15 -1.37 21.24
N GLY A 369 -48.15 -1.40 20.35
CA GLY A 369 -49.47 -0.82 20.60
C GLY A 369 -49.36 0.69 20.85
N ASP A 370 -49.71 1.13 22.07
CA ASP A 370 -49.65 2.54 22.48
C ASP A 370 -48.27 2.98 23.01
N ARG A 371 -47.29 2.08 23.11
CA ARG A 371 -45.94 2.42 23.56
C ARG A 371 -45.17 3.11 22.44
N GLU A 372 -44.65 4.31 22.73
CA GLU A 372 -43.77 5.02 21.82
C GLU A 372 -42.41 4.29 21.69
N ILE A 373 -42.04 3.96 20.46
CA ILE A 373 -40.78 3.30 20.13
C ILE A 373 -39.82 4.34 19.57
N ASN A 374 -38.65 4.49 20.19
CA ASN A 374 -37.62 5.39 19.71
C ASN A 374 -36.94 4.79 18.48
N ILE A 375 -36.88 5.55 17.37
CA ILE A 375 -36.19 5.13 16.15
C ILE A 375 -34.68 5.02 16.35
N ASP A 376 -34.10 5.79 17.28
CA ASP A 376 -32.67 5.81 17.53
C ASP A 376 -32.15 4.47 18.09
N ASP A 377 -33.01 3.68 18.75
CA ASP A 377 -32.69 2.34 19.24
C ASP A 377 -32.49 1.32 18.08
N PHE A 378 -32.85 1.71 16.85
CA PHE A 378 -32.75 0.89 15.64
C PHE A 378 -31.70 1.42 14.65
N ARG A 379 -30.95 2.47 15.00
CA ARG A 379 -29.92 3.05 14.15
C ARG A 379 -28.58 2.35 14.30
N TYR A 380 -27.80 2.34 13.23
CA TYR A 380 -26.38 2.04 13.31
C TYR A 380 -25.66 3.10 14.15
N GLU A 381 -24.66 2.69 14.94
CA GLU A 381 -23.78 3.59 15.68
C GLU A 381 -22.67 4.21 14.80
N GLY A 382 -22.74 4.00 13.48
CA GLY A 382 -21.78 4.52 12.53
C GLY A 382 -21.92 6.02 12.30
N HIS A 383 -21.02 6.55 11.49
CA HIS A 383 -21.06 7.93 11.03
C HIS A 383 -21.25 7.92 9.52
N PRO A 384 -21.91 8.94 8.93
CA PRO A 384 -22.00 9.06 7.48
C PRO A 384 -20.62 8.98 6.80
N PRO A 385 -20.55 8.41 5.58
CA PRO A 385 -19.31 8.27 4.82
C PRO A 385 -18.59 9.60 4.63
N THR A 386 -17.30 9.60 4.93
CA THR A 386 -16.44 10.79 4.84
C THR A 386 -15.60 10.81 3.56
N THR A 387 -15.51 9.67 2.86
CA THR A 387 -14.73 9.50 1.63
C THR A 387 -15.62 9.11 0.45
N LYS A 388 -15.14 9.37 -0.78
CA LYS A 388 -15.85 8.94 -2.00
C LYS A 388 -16.03 7.43 -2.01
N GLU A 389 -15.00 6.68 -1.64
CA GLU A 389 -14.98 5.22 -1.63
C GLU A 389 -15.97 4.66 -0.61
N SER A 390 -16.03 5.18 0.62
CA SER A 390 -17.04 4.77 1.61
C SER A 390 -18.46 5.04 1.11
N ALA A 391 -18.70 6.20 0.51
CA ALA A 391 -20.01 6.56 -0.04
C ALA A 391 -20.42 5.67 -1.22
N ILE A 392 -19.47 5.32 -2.10
CA ILE A 392 -19.68 4.36 -3.18
C ILE A 392 -20.09 3.00 -2.59
N ILE A 393 -19.40 2.51 -1.55
CA ILE A 393 -19.75 1.23 -0.94
C ILE A 393 -21.15 1.25 -0.36
N MET A 394 -21.52 2.30 0.37
CA MET A 394 -22.90 2.47 0.88
C MET A 394 -23.94 2.41 -0.26
N ILE A 395 -23.67 3.09 -1.37
CA ILE A 395 -24.57 3.13 -2.53
C ILE A 395 -24.65 1.74 -3.18
N CYS A 396 -23.52 1.10 -3.44
CA CYS A 396 -23.45 -0.19 -4.11
C CYS A 396 -24.06 -1.31 -3.28
N ASP A 397 -23.83 -1.34 -1.95
CA ASP A 397 -24.49 -2.26 -1.02
C ASP A 397 -26.02 -2.08 -1.05
N THR A 398 -26.49 -0.83 -0.94
CA THR A 398 -27.93 -0.51 -1.01
C THR A 398 -28.55 -0.97 -2.34
N ILE A 399 -27.85 -0.76 -3.45
CA ILE A 399 -28.30 -1.15 -4.78
C ILE A 399 -28.36 -2.68 -4.91
N GLU A 400 -27.29 -3.40 -4.54
CA GLU A 400 -27.22 -4.86 -4.65
C GLU A 400 -28.34 -5.52 -3.83
N ALA A 401 -28.45 -5.14 -2.55
CA ALA A 401 -29.41 -5.72 -1.62
C ALA A 401 -30.86 -5.49 -2.09
N ALA A 402 -31.14 -4.32 -2.67
CA ALA A 402 -32.47 -3.97 -3.13
C ALA A 402 -32.81 -4.62 -4.47
N VAL A 403 -31.90 -4.65 -5.44
CA VAL A 403 -32.17 -5.22 -6.77
C VAL A 403 -32.40 -6.73 -6.71
N ARG A 404 -31.77 -7.43 -5.75
CA ARG A 404 -32.03 -8.85 -5.47
C ARG A 404 -33.50 -9.17 -5.11
N THR A 405 -34.29 -8.15 -4.74
CA THR A 405 -35.72 -8.31 -4.42
C THR A 405 -36.65 -8.13 -5.62
N LEU A 406 -36.17 -7.60 -6.74
CA LEU A 406 -36.97 -7.39 -7.94
C LEU A 406 -37.24 -8.71 -8.66
N LYS A 407 -38.46 -8.88 -9.16
CA LYS A 407 -38.88 -10.04 -9.94
C LYS A 407 -38.88 -9.69 -11.42
N ASN A 408 -38.02 -10.33 -12.21
CA ASN A 408 -37.88 -10.13 -13.66
C ASN A 408 -37.83 -8.64 -14.08
N PRO A 409 -36.93 -7.83 -13.52
CA PRO A 409 -36.90 -6.40 -13.81
C PRO A 409 -36.40 -6.15 -15.24
N THR A 410 -37.00 -5.19 -15.94
CA THR A 410 -36.40 -4.66 -17.17
C THR A 410 -35.21 -3.75 -16.85
N PRO A 411 -34.27 -3.51 -17.77
CA PRO A 411 -33.17 -2.59 -17.54
C PRO A 411 -33.61 -1.17 -17.10
N GLU A 412 -34.73 -0.69 -17.63
CA GLU A 412 -35.32 0.61 -17.27
C GLU A 412 -35.91 0.60 -15.85
N ASP A 413 -36.49 -0.52 -15.41
CA ASP A 413 -36.97 -0.68 -14.04
C ASP A 413 -35.80 -0.66 -13.04
N VAL A 414 -34.69 -1.31 -13.38
CA VAL A 414 -33.47 -1.32 -12.55
C VAL A 414 -32.91 0.09 -12.42
N GLU A 415 -32.79 0.84 -13.52
CA GLU A 415 -32.27 2.20 -13.50
C GLU A 415 -33.13 3.14 -12.64
N ASN A 416 -34.45 3.15 -12.86
CA ASN A 416 -35.38 3.97 -12.09
C ASN A 416 -35.34 3.62 -10.60
N PHE A 417 -35.20 2.34 -10.27
CA PHE A 417 -35.12 1.86 -8.91
C PHE A 417 -33.81 2.29 -8.22
N ILE A 418 -32.68 2.18 -8.92
CA ILE A 418 -31.37 2.67 -8.43
C ILE A 418 -31.43 4.16 -8.12
N VAL A 419 -31.93 4.97 -9.06
CA VAL A 419 -32.03 6.43 -8.87
C VAL A 419 -32.88 6.76 -7.64
N LYS A 420 -33.99 6.03 -7.42
CA LYS A 420 -34.84 6.22 -6.25
C LYS A 420 -34.11 5.88 -4.94
N LEU A 421 -33.36 4.78 -4.89
CA LEU A 421 -32.61 4.37 -3.70
C LEU A 421 -31.53 5.40 -3.33
N VAL A 422 -30.77 5.84 -4.32
CA VAL A 422 -29.67 6.80 -4.10
C VAL A 422 -30.20 8.17 -3.70
N ARG A 423 -31.34 8.62 -4.28
CA ARG A 423 -32.03 9.82 -3.81
C ARG A 423 -32.49 9.70 -2.36
N GLY A 424 -32.99 8.54 -1.94
CA GLY A 424 -33.35 8.30 -0.54
C GLY A 424 -32.17 8.51 0.42
N LYS A 425 -30.97 8.03 0.06
CA LYS A 425 -29.75 8.26 0.85
C LYS A 425 -29.32 9.74 0.86
N LEU A 426 -29.49 10.43 -0.26
CA LEU A 426 -29.20 11.87 -0.36
C LEU A 426 -30.16 12.70 0.51
N GLU A 427 -31.45 12.39 0.49
CA GLU A 427 -32.49 13.07 1.28
C GLU A 427 -32.34 12.80 2.79
N ASP A 428 -31.87 11.60 3.17
CA ASP A 428 -31.55 11.23 4.56
C ASP A 428 -30.21 11.84 5.04
N GLY A 429 -29.50 12.60 4.20
CA GLY A 429 -28.26 13.27 4.56
C GLY A 429 -27.03 12.36 4.65
N GLN A 430 -27.14 11.08 4.30
CA GLN A 430 -26.06 10.09 4.40
C GLN A 430 -24.85 10.40 3.51
N LEU A 431 -25.02 11.21 2.47
CA LEU A 431 -23.97 11.55 1.51
C LEU A 431 -23.41 12.96 1.73
N SER A 432 -23.78 13.65 2.82
CA SER A 432 -23.46 15.07 3.02
C SER A 432 -21.99 15.33 3.30
N ASP A 433 -21.32 14.42 4.00
CA ASP A 433 -19.93 14.58 4.42
C ASP A 433 -18.93 13.98 3.41
N ALA A 434 -19.41 13.22 2.43
CA ALA A 434 -18.59 12.67 1.37
C ALA A 434 -18.36 13.72 0.27
N PRO A 435 -17.14 13.86 -0.28
CA PRO A 435 -16.83 14.85 -1.32
C PRO A 435 -17.33 14.42 -2.71
N LEU A 436 -18.62 14.11 -2.84
CA LEU A 436 -19.30 13.72 -4.08
C LEU A 436 -20.11 14.89 -4.65
N THR A 437 -20.03 15.09 -5.96
CA THR A 437 -20.92 16.02 -6.66
C THR A 437 -22.18 15.32 -7.14
N LEU A 438 -23.28 16.05 -7.41
CA LEU A 438 -24.48 15.46 -8.02
C LEU A 438 -24.18 14.77 -9.36
N ARG A 439 -23.21 15.32 -10.12
CA ARG A 439 -22.73 14.69 -11.36
C ARG A 439 -22.03 13.36 -11.11
N ASP A 440 -21.31 13.23 -10.00
CA ASP A 440 -20.67 11.97 -9.61
C ASP A 440 -21.74 10.94 -9.23
N ILE A 441 -22.80 11.35 -8.52
CA ILE A 441 -23.95 10.49 -8.19
C ILE A 441 -24.60 9.92 -9.45
N ASP A 442 -24.89 10.77 -10.45
CA ASP A 442 -25.49 10.31 -11.71
C ASP A 442 -24.59 9.27 -12.41
N LYS A 443 -23.28 9.51 -12.45
CA LYS A 443 -22.30 8.57 -13.02
C LYS A 443 -22.24 7.25 -12.26
N ILE A 444 -22.29 7.28 -10.92
CA ILE A 444 -22.34 6.07 -10.08
C ILE A 444 -23.58 5.26 -10.45
N CYS A 445 -24.76 5.89 -10.52
CA CYS A 445 -25.99 5.23 -10.92
C CYS A 445 -25.86 4.55 -12.29
N THR A 446 -25.37 5.27 -13.31
CA THR A 446 -25.15 4.72 -14.66
C THR A 446 -24.17 3.54 -14.67
N ALA A 447 -23.07 3.65 -13.92
CA ALA A 447 -22.07 2.59 -13.81
C ALA A 447 -22.67 1.33 -13.17
N CYS A 448 -23.39 1.47 -12.06
CA CYS A 448 -24.10 0.38 -11.39
C CYS A 448 -25.14 -0.27 -12.31
N THR A 449 -25.97 0.51 -13.02
CA THR A 449 -26.94 -0.01 -13.99
C THR A 449 -26.28 -0.83 -15.09
N THR A 450 -25.12 -0.39 -15.58
CA THR A 450 -24.37 -1.09 -16.63
C THR A 450 -23.84 -2.43 -16.14
N VAL A 451 -23.23 -2.46 -14.95
CA VAL A 451 -22.72 -3.70 -14.35
C VAL A 451 -23.84 -4.68 -14.04
N LEU A 452 -24.94 -4.21 -13.43
CA LEU A 452 -26.09 -5.07 -13.12
C LEU A 452 -26.79 -5.60 -14.37
N SER A 453 -26.84 -4.80 -15.45
CA SER A 453 -27.34 -5.30 -16.73
C SER A 453 -26.54 -6.52 -17.17
N GLY A 454 -25.20 -6.49 -17.09
CA GLY A 454 -24.37 -7.66 -17.41
C GLY A 454 -24.61 -8.89 -16.52
N VAL A 455 -25.00 -8.69 -15.25
CA VAL A 455 -25.25 -9.77 -14.28
C VAL A 455 -26.64 -10.40 -14.45
N PHE A 456 -27.66 -9.60 -14.80
CA PHE A 456 -29.06 -10.06 -14.92
C PHE A 456 -29.46 -10.56 -16.31
N HIS A 457 -28.60 -10.47 -17.32
CA HIS A 457 -28.88 -11.17 -18.58
C HIS A 457 -28.70 -12.67 -18.36
N GLU A 458 -29.82 -13.39 -18.33
CA GLU A 458 -29.90 -14.83 -18.44
C GLU A 458 -28.89 -15.32 -19.49
N ARG A 459 -28.07 -16.31 -19.12
CA ARG A 459 -27.52 -17.21 -20.14
C ARG A 459 -28.72 -17.69 -20.94
N ILE A 460 -28.78 -17.32 -22.21
CA ILE A 460 -29.82 -17.76 -23.15
C ILE A 460 -30.08 -19.25 -22.89
N GLU A 461 -31.22 -19.59 -22.30
CA GLU A 461 -31.64 -20.97 -22.21
C GLU A 461 -31.78 -21.47 -23.65
N TYR A 462 -30.98 -22.47 -24.02
CA TYR A 462 -31.16 -23.12 -25.30
C TYR A 462 -32.59 -23.66 -25.31
N PRO A 463 -33.43 -23.29 -26.29
CA PRO A 463 -34.80 -23.76 -26.33
C PRO A 463 -34.76 -25.29 -26.34
N GLU A 464 -35.36 -25.91 -25.33
CA GLU A 464 -35.58 -27.35 -25.33
C GLU A 464 -36.39 -27.67 -26.58
N MET A 465 -35.73 -28.31 -27.55
CA MET A 465 -36.39 -28.75 -28.75
C MET A 465 -37.44 -29.80 -28.33
N PRO A 466 -38.74 -29.58 -28.57
CA PRO A 466 -39.73 -30.59 -28.25
C PRO A 466 -39.39 -31.87 -29.01
N GLU A 467 -39.20 -32.98 -28.29
CA GLU A 467 -38.87 -34.33 -28.82
C GLU A 467 -39.82 -34.82 -29.93
N LYS A 468 -40.92 -34.11 -30.19
CA LYS A 468 -41.91 -34.45 -31.20
C LYS A 468 -41.53 -34.11 -32.65
N LYS A 469 -40.33 -33.55 -32.93
CA LYS A 469 -39.83 -33.32 -34.29
C LYS A 469 -38.59 -34.14 -34.68
N MET A 470 -38.20 -35.14 -33.89
CA MET A 470 -37.17 -36.13 -34.28
C MET A 470 -37.75 -37.44 -34.87
N ARG A 471 -39.07 -37.50 -35.09
CA ARG A 471 -39.78 -38.61 -35.74
C ARG A 471 -40.42 -38.20 -37.07
N MET A 472 -39.67 -37.60 -37.96
CA MET A 472 -40.04 -37.55 -39.38
C MET A 472 -38.78 -37.65 -40.24
N HIS A 473 -38.21 -38.86 -40.30
CA HIS A 473 -37.55 -39.43 -41.48
C HIS A 473 -37.24 -40.90 -41.16
N ARG A 474 -38.30 -41.71 -41.06
CA ARG A 474 -38.19 -43.16 -41.20
C ARG A 474 -39.01 -43.52 -42.44
N PRO A 475 -38.38 -43.87 -43.57
CA PRO A 475 -39.12 -44.32 -44.74
C PRO A 475 -39.88 -45.60 -44.38
N ALA A 476 -41.12 -45.67 -44.84
CA ALA A 476 -42.00 -46.82 -44.65
C ALA A 476 -41.47 -48.07 -45.36
N ALA A 477 -41.79 -49.22 -44.77
CA ALA A 477 -41.38 -50.55 -45.15
C ALA A 477 -41.67 -50.93 -46.60
N ASN A 478 -40.80 -51.75 -47.18
CA ASN A 478 -41.22 -52.77 -48.13
C ASN A 478 -40.38 -54.05 -48.01
N GLN A 479 -41.13 -55.14 -47.89
CA GLN A 479 -40.85 -56.53 -48.27
C GLN A 479 -40.04 -57.44 -47.33
N GLU A 480 -40.79 -58.42 -46.84
CA GLU A 480 -40.40 -59.70 -46.26
C GLU A 480 -39.47 -60.49 -47.18
N VAL A 481 -38.37 -61.01 -46.64
CA VAL A 481 -37.79 -62.31 -47.06
C VAL A 481 -37.34 -63.06 -45.80
N GLN A 482 -37.71 -64.34 -45.76
CA GLN A 482 -37.59 -65.32 -44.69
C GLN A 482 -36.13 -65.77 -44.40
N PRO A 483 -35.89 -66.51 -43.30
CA PRO A 483 -34.61 -66.59 -42.61
C PRO A 483 -33.72 -67.72 -43.13
N GLU A 484 -32.40 -67.57 -43.00
CA GLU A 484 -31.46 -68.68 -43.21
C GLU A 484 -30.55 -68.86 -41.98
N MET A 485 -30.20 -70.12 -41.77
CA MET A 485 -29.86 -70.78 -40.51
C MET A 485 -28.39 -70.56 -40.07
N THR A 486 -28.19 -70.69 -38.76
CA THR A 486 -26.95 -70.88 -37.95
C THR A 486 -25.99 -71.98 -38.51
N PRO A 487 -24.80 -72.31 -37.94
CA PRO A 487 -24.16 -71.89 -36.66
C PRO A 487 -22.60 -71.71 -36.70
N ASP A 488 -22.01 -71.37 -35.54
CA ASP A 488 -20.72 -71.80 -34.92
C ASP A 488 -19.42 -71.82 -35.78
N GLU A 489 -18.20 -71.45 -35.32
CA GLU A 489 -17.55 -71.64 -34.02
C GLU A 489 -16.22 -70.83 -34.01
N LYS A 490 -15.83 -70.28 -32.84
CA LYS A 490 -14.48 -70.25 -32.18
C LYS A 490 -13.19 -70.28 -33.05
N GLU A 491 -12.08 -69.59 -32.77
CA GLU A 491 -11.46 -68.99 -31.57
C GLU A 491 -10.12 -68.35 -32.02
N ILE A 492 -9.47 -67.63 -31.09
CA ILE A 492 -8.01 -67.41 -30.94
C ILE A 492 -7.56 -65.92 -30.94
N VAL A 493 -6.70 -65.67 -29.97
CA VAL A 493 -6.24 -64.44 -29.30
C VAL A 493 -5.02 -63.78 -29.98
N LEU A 494 -5.00 -62.43 -29.94
CA LEU A 494 -3.95 -61.38 -29.99
C LEU A 494 -2.58 -61.61 -30.69
N PRO A 495 -2.02 -60.56 -31.35
CA PRO A 495 -1.08 -59.68 -30.64
C PRO A 495 -1.09 -58.17 -31.03
N ASP A 496 -0.25 -57.43 -30.30
CA ASP A 496 -0.12 -55.99 -30.06
C ASP A 496 0.11 -55.01 -31.23
N ALA A 497 -0.03 -53.73 -30.86
CA ALA A 497 0.07 -52.48 -31.62
C ALA A 497 1.34 -52.27 -32.47
N PRO A 498 1.29 -51.29 -33.40
CA PRO A 498 2.13 -50.10 -33.20
C PRO A 498 1.46 -48.75 -33.53
N ASP A 499 2.08 -47.71 -32.97
CA ASP A 499 1.78 -46.27 -33.02
C ASP A 499 1.49 -45.65 -34.41
N ALA A 500 0.57 -44.68 -34.43
CA ALA A 500 0.51 -43.62 -35.45
C ALA A 500 0.00 -42.29 -34.86
N ALA A 501 0.69 -41.22 -35.24
CA ALA A 501 0.68 -39.85 -34.70
C ALA A 501 -0.66 -39.08 -34.80
N PRO A 502 -0.89 -38.05 -33.95
CA PRO A 502 -2.03 -37.14 -34.08
C PRO A 502 -1.75 -35.95 -35.03
N ALA A 503 -2.71 -35.69 -35.93
CA ALA A 503 -2.74 -34.52 -36.81
C ALA A 503 -3.48 -33.35 -36.16
N VAL A 504 -2.93 -32.15 -36.37
CA VAL A 504 -3.30 -30.83 -35.84
C VAL A 504 -4.40 -30.17 -36.69
N ILE A 505 -5.36 -29.48 -36.04
CA ILE A 505 -6.34 -28.56 -36.64
C ILE A 505 -6.04 -27.11 -36.14
N PRO A 506 -6.16 -26.06 -36.98
CA PRO A 506 -5.44 -24.79 -36.79
C PRO A 506 -6.23 -23.67 -36.05
N GLU A 507 -5.49 -22.76 -35.41
CA GLU A 507 -5.94 -21.48 -34.82
C GLU A 507 -5.73 -20.28 -35.77
N PRO A 508 -6.48 -19.16 -35.58
CA PRO A 508 -6.60 -18.08 -36.56
C PRO A 508 -5.52 -16.99 -36.47
N ALA A 509 -5.38 -16.27 -37.59
CA ALA A 509 -4.33 -15.30 -37.89
C ALA A 509 -4.49 -13.92 -37.20
N VAL A 510 -3.36 -13.33 -36.82
CA VAL A 510 -3.20 -11.88 -36.57
C VAL A 510 -2.06 -11.37 -37.47
N GLU A 511 -2.38 -10.37 -38.29
CA GLU A 511 -1.45 -9.68 -39.19
C GLU A 511 -0.48 -8.75 -38.43
N THR A 512 0.81 -8.86 -38.71
CA THR A 512 1.82 -7.82 -38.43
C THR A 512 2.62 -7.51 -39.68
N LYS A 513 2.64 -6.22 -40.07
CA LYS A 513 3.47 -5.67 -41.16
C LYS A 513 4.90 -5.42 -40.67
N GLU A 514 5.88 -5.88 -41.46
CA GLU A 514 7.32 -5.67 -41.28
C GLU A 514 7.81 -4.31 -41.83
N ALA A 515 8.90 -3.81 -41.24
CA ALA A 515 9.90 -2.93 -41.85
C ALA A 515 11.28 -3.19 -41.18
N PRO A 516 12.43 -2.92 -41.85
CA PRO A 516 13.60 -3.81 -41.84
C PRO A 516 14.75 -3.46 -40.87
N LEU A 517 15.57 -4.48 -40.60
CA LEU A 517 16.81 -4.53 -39.80
C LEU A 517 18.00 -3.75 -40.39
N PRO A 518 18.96 -3.30 -39.55
CA PRO A 518 20.35 -3.12 -39.94
C PRO A 518 21.33 -4.13 -39.28
N GLU A 519 22.49 -4.23 -39.91
CA GLU A 519 23.53 -5.28 -39.86
C GLU A 519 24.29 -5.46 -38.54
N ALA A 520 24.84 -6.67 -38.37
CA ALA A 520 25.82 -7.06 -37.35
C ALA A 520 27.27 -6.86 -37.84
N PRO A 521 28.26 -6.71 -36.93
CA PRO A 521 29.64 -7.02 -37.25
C PRO A 521 30.22 -8.20 -36.45
N ALA A 522 31.21 -8.82 -37.10
CA ALA A 522 31.84 -10.10 -36.81
C ALA A 522 32.89 -10.11 -35.67
N LYS A 523 33.29 -11.32 -35.27
CA LYS A 523 34.46 -11.75 -34.44
C LYS A 523 35.41 -12.61 -35.33
N PRO A 524 36.55 -13.18 -34.86
CA PRO A 524 37.65 -12.72 -33.99
C PRO A 524 39.08 -13.15 -34.49
N ALA A 525 40.16 -12.69 -33.84
CA ALA A 525 41.49 -13.33 -33.63
C ALA A 525 42.31 -12.37 -32.71
N GLU A 526 43.22 -12.72 -31.78
CA GLU A 526 44.19 -13.82 -31.63
C GLU A 526 44.69 -13.87 -30.16
N ALA A 527 45.34 -14.97 -29.74
CA ALA A 527 45.80 -15.25 -28.37
C ALA A 527 47.33 -15.01 -28.18
N VAL A 528 47.80 -14.89 -26.91
CA VAL A 528 48.96 -15.59 -26.27
C VAL A 528 49.45 -14.87 -24.98
N LYS A 529 49.06 -15.43 -23.82
CA LYS A 529 49.81 -15.92 -22.61
C LYS A 529 50.93 -15.10 -21.85
N PRO A 530 51.29 -15.48 -20.58
CA PRO A 530 51.27 -14.59 -19.39
C PRO A 530 52.63 -14.47 -18.66
N GLU A 531 52.72 -13.64 -17.60
CA GLU A 531 53.86 -13.68 -16.67
C GLU A 531 53.49 -13.51 -15.18
N SER A 532 53.91 -14.53 -14.42
CA SER A 532 54.32 -14.62 -13.00
C SER A 532 53.47 -14.07 -11.86
N ALA A 533 52.94 -15.00 -11.04
CA ALA A 533 52.93 -14.89 -9.58
C ALA A 533 54.32 -15.22 -9.01
N PRO A 534 54.62 -14.78 -7.76
CA PRO A 534 54.85 -15.80 -6.75
C PRO A 534 54.15 -15.52 -5.40
N ALA A 535 53.52 -16.60 -4.92
CA ALA A 535 53.41 -17.20 -3.57
C ALA A 535 53.58 -16.39 -2.24
N PRO A 536 52.98 -16.90 -1.13
CA PRO A 536 52.61 -16.17 0.08
C PRO A 536 53.57 -16.41 1.27
N LEU A 537 53.46 -15.59 2.33
CA LEU A 537 53.89 -15.77 3.74
C LEU A 537 53.65 -14.41 4.43
N SER A 538 53.14 -14.22 5.65
CA SER A 538 53.25 -14.99 6.88
C SER A 538 52.31 -14.40 7.94
N VAL A 539 51.80 -15.27 8.81
CA VAL A 539 51.06 -14.98 10.04
C VAL A 539 52.01 -14.53 11.13
N LEU A 540 51.68 -13.47 11.90
CA LEU A 540 52.21 -13.18 13.24
C LEU A 540 51.22 -12.29 14.04
N PRO A 541 51.29 -12.24 15.39
CA PRO A 541 50.16 -12.57 16.28
C PRO A 541 49.49 -11.35 16.96
N VAL A 542 48.28 -11.59 17.47
CA VAL A 542 47.59 -10.72 18.42
C VAL A 542 48.14 -10.96 19.83
N LYS A 543 48.59 -9.90 20.50
CA LYS A 543 48.92 -9.90 21.93
C LYS A 543 47.67 -9.55 22.74
N GLU A 544 47.34 -10.41 23.69
CA GLU A 544 46.50 -10.11 24.84
C GLU A 544 47.23 -9.15 25.79
N GLU A 545 46.49 -8.20 26.38
CA GLU A 545 46.91 -7.55 27.62
C GLU A 545 45.67 -7.42 28.55
N GLN A 546 45.70 -8.21 29.63
CA GLN A 546 44.81 -8.09 30.77
C GLN A 546 45.21 -6.88 31.63
N LYS A 547 44.23 -6.17 32.19
CA LYS A 547 44.39 -5.54 33.51
C LYS A 547 43.06 -5.40 34.27
N ASN A 548 43.04 -6.07 35.43
CA ASN A 548 42.04 -6.04 36.50
C ASN A 548 41.87 -4.62 37.10
N VAL A 549 40.62 -4.17 37.32
CA VAL A 549 39.84 -4.11 38.60
C VAL A 549 40.28 -3.01 39.55
N ASP A 550 39.33 -2.12 39.89
CA ASP A 550 39.11 -1.62 41.24
C ASP A 550 37.61 -1.38 41.49
N VAL A 551 37.19 -1.65 42.74
CA VAL A 551 35.81 -1.87 43.22
C VAL A 551 35.39 -0.77 44.23
N VAL A 552 34.07 -0.66 44.48
CA VAL A 552 33.35 -0.27 45.74
C VAL A 552 32.81 1.19 45.80
N PRO A 553 31.62 1.50 46.40
CA PRO A 553 30.33 0.79 46.60
C PRO A 553 29.06 1.63 46.18
N PRO A 554 27.81 1.12 46.37
CA PRO A 554 26.57 1.85 46.09
C PRO A 554 25.89 2.46 47.34
N ALA A 555 25.05 3.49 47.12
CA ALA A 555 24.03 4.02 48.04
C ALA A 555 22.73 4.16 47.22
N ALA A 556 21.68 3.36 47.47
CA ALA A 556 20.65 3.45 48.52
C ALA A 556 19.55 4.50 48.25
N ASP A 557 18.32 3.99 48.26
CA ASP A 557 16.99 4.62 48.41
C ASP A 557 16.38 5.42 47.25
N LEU A 558 15.34 4.82 46.63
CA LEU A 558 13.93 5.23 46.75
C LEU A 558 13.05 4.47 45.74
N ALA A 559 12.25 3.52 46.22
CA ALA A 559 11.19 2.85 45.47
C ALA A 559 9.82 3.46 45.80
N PRO A 560 8.89 3.59 44.83
CA PRO A 560 7.47 3.67 45.11
C PRO A 560 6.78 2.31 44.88
N VAL A 561 5.98 1.96 45.88
CA VAL A 561 5.16 0.75 46.03
C VAL A 561 4.05 0.71 44.97
N LEU A 562 3.93 -0.41 44.25
CA LEU A 562 2.75 -0.80 43.46
C LEU A 562 2.06 -2.01 44.14
N PRO A 563 0.72 -2.11 44.12
CA PRO A 563 -0.02 -3.09 44.90
C PRO A 563 0.01 -4.50 44.30
N GLU A 564 0.03 -5.50 45.18
CA GLU A 564 -0.04 -6.94 44.89
C GLU A 564 -1.28 -7.32 44.07
N ILE A 565 -1.06 -8.05 42.97
CA ILE A 565 -2.10 -8.77 42.25
C ILE A 565 -1.86 -10.27 42.51
N THR A 566 -2.80 -10.89 43.22
CA THR A 566 -2.84 -12.33 43.50
C THR A 566 -3.02 -13.15 42.21
N PRO A 567 -2.29 -14.26 42.02
CA PRO A 567 -2.51 -15.16 40.88
C PRO A 567 -3.79 -16.00 41.07
N PRO A 568 -4.51 -16.36 39.97
CA PRO A 568 -5.71 -17.19 40.04
C PRO A 568 -5.37 -18.67 40.34
N PRO A 569 -6.32 -19.45 40.90
CA PRO A 569 -6.06 -20.79 41.39
C PRO A 569 -5.90 -21.83 40.28
N ALA A 570 -5.10 -22.85 40.57
CA ALA A 570 -4.78 -23.99 39.71
C ALA A 570 -6.03 -24.81 39.32
N ILE A 571 -6.12 -25.16 38.04
CA ILE A 571 -7.12 -26.08 37.49
C ILE A 571 -6.57 -27.51 37.57
N ALA A 572 -7.38 -28.43 38.09
CA ALA A 572 -7.11 -29.85 38.23
C ALA A 572 -7.04 -30.59 36.87
N PRO A 573 -6.32 -31.72 36.77
CA PRO A 573 -6.14 -32.45 35.51
C PRO A 573 -7.44 -33.17 35.09
N VAL A 574 -7.82 -32.99 33.83
CA VAL A 574 -8.88 -33.76 33.16
C VAL A 574 -8.29 -35.09 32.67
N GLN A 575 -9.00 -36.18 32.96
CA GLN A 575 -8.67 -37.54 32.56
C GLN A 575 -8.75 -37.71 31.03
N VAL A 576 -7.74 -38.37 30.46
CA VAL A 576 -7.69 -38.78 29.05
C VAL A 576 -8.20 -40.21 28.98
N GLU A 577 -9.46 -40.39 28.58
CA GLU A 577 -9.93 -41.63 27.96
C GLU A 577 -10.26 -41.29 26.50
N ASP A 578 -9.93 -42.22 25.61
CA ASP A 578 -9.99 -42.17 24.13
C ASP A 578 -8.76 -41.57 23.42
N LEU A 579 -7.63 -42.27 23.53
CA LEU A 579 -6.59 -42.29 22.50
C LEU A 579 -6.62 -43.64 21.77
N LEU A 580 -6.76 -43.56 20.43
CA LEU A 580 -6.63 -44.67 19.49
C LEU A 580 -5.33 -45.45 19.73
N SER A 581 -5.39 -46.78 19.69
CA SER A 581 -4.23 -47.65 19.88
C SER A 581 -3.24 -47.50 18.72
N VAL A 582 -1.94 -47.56 19.04
CA VAL A 582 -0.78 -47.43 18.14
C VAL A 582 -0.86 -48.33 16.89
N GLU A 583 -1.59 -49.45 16.95
CA GLU A 583 -1.84 -50.33 15.79
C GLU A 583 -2.74 -49.70 14.71
N GLN A 584 -3.70 -48.84 15.08
CA GLN A 584 -4.59 -48.17 14.11
C GLN A 584 -3.92 -46.98 13.41
N ALA A 585 -2.88 -46.41 14.01
CA ALA A 585 -2.07 -45.36 13.38
C ALA A 585 -1.06 -45.94 12.37
N ALA A 586 -0.61 -47.18 12.58
CA ALA A 586 0.32 -47.86 11.67
C ALA A 586 -0.38 -48.34 10.38
N GLU A 587 -1.67 -48.71 10.46
CA GLU A 587 -2.45 -49.13 9.30
C GLU A 587 -2.81 -47.95 8.37
N LEU A 588 -3.01 -46.75 8.93
CA LEU A 588 -3.28 -45.53 8.15
C LEU A 588 -2.04 -44.94 7.47
N ALA A 589 -0.84 -45.24 7.99
CA ALA A 589 0.43 -44.77 7.43
C ALA A 589 0.92 -45.61 6.24
N ALA A 590 0.41 -46.84 6.07
CA ALA A 590 0.76 -47.72 4.95
C ALA A 590 -0.04 -47.44 3.66
N GLU A 591 -1.03 -46.54 3.71
CA GLU A 591 -1.91 -46.20 2.59
C GLU A 591 -1.54 -44.88 1.89
N ILE A 592 -0.43 -44.23 2.28
CA ILE A 592 0.04 -42.92 1.77
C ILE A 592 1.47 -43.01 1.23
N ASP A 593 1.84 -44.14 0.63
CA ASP A 593 3.16 -44.33 0.00
C ASP A 593 2.99 -44.72 -1.47
N ASP A 594 2.44 -43.78 -2.25
CA ASP A 594 2.51 -43.77 -3.72
C ASP A 594 2.14 -42.35 -4.19
N GLU A 595 3.10 -41.41 -4.14
CA GLU A 595 3.36 -40.41 -5.19
C GLU A 595 4.49 -39.44 -4.76
N ASP A 596 5.51 -39.39 -5.60
CA ASP A 596 6.80 -38.68 -5.51
C ASP A 596 6.77 -37.26 -4.91
N ILE A 597 7.42 -37.06 -3.77
CA ILE A 597 7.94 -35.73 -3.36
C ILE A 597 9.38 -35.86 -2.82
N ASP A 598 10.30 -35.34 -3.62
CA ASP A 598 11.73 -35.21 -3.39
C ASP A 598 12.02 -34.06 -2.40
N ILE A 599 12.56 -34.37 -1.21
CA ILE A 599 12.97 -33.38 -0.20
C ILE A 599 14.48 -33.55 0.07
N PRO A 600 15.33 -32.52 -0.14
CA PRO A 600 16.71 -32.57 0.32
C PRO A 600 16.83 -32.18 1.80
N GLU A 601 17.49 -33.04 2.56
CA GLU A 601 17.91 -32.84 3.96
C GLU A 601 18.92 -31.70 4.13
N SER A 602 18.69 -30.87 5.15
CA SER A 602 19.64 -30.31 6.13
C SER A 602 18.99 -29.03 6.68
N GLY A 603 18.71 -28.86 7.95
CA GLY A 603 19.36 -29.36 9.17
C GLY A 603 19.58 -28.12 10.01
N ASP A 604 18.81 -27.97 11.09
CA ASP A 604 19.21 -27.32 12.34
C ASP A 604 17.99 -27.28 13.29
N GLU A 605 18.15 -27.96 14.42
CA GLU A 605 17.29 -27.96 15.60
C GLU A 605 17.51 -26.65 16.40
N GLU A 606 16.42 -25.91 16.68
CA GLU A 606 16.17 -25.27 17.98
C GLU A 606 14.68 -24.92 18.16
#